data_AF-A0A7W0N3U0-F1
#
_entry.id   AF-A0A7W0N3U0-F1
#
_cell.length_a   1.000
_cell.length_b   1.000
_cell.length_c   1.000
_cell.angle_alpha   90.00
_cell.angle_beta   90.00
_cell.angle_gamma   90.00
#
_symmetry.space_group_name_H-M   'P 1'
#
loop_
_entity.id
_entity.type
_entity.pdbx_description
1 polymer ?
#
loop_
_entity_poly.entity_id
_entity_poly.type
_entity_poly.pdbx_seq_one_letter_code
_entity_poly.pdbx_strand_id
1 'polypeptide(L)'
;VEDGPFLGASTTIGVVATDAPLDTAGATRLAQVAHDGIALAIRPSHTPFDGDTLFALSLGAARQPPPNLAALDVAAVAVVAEAIVRAVRAARGLGGVPAASELEWAR
;
A
#
# COMPACT_ATOMS: atom_id res chain seq x y z
N VAL A 1 -5.88 34.05 -7.15
CA VAL A 1 -4.97 32.89 -7.19
C VAL A 1 -5.78 31.81 -7.86
N GLU A 2 -5.40 31.45 -9.09
CA GLU A 2 -6.16 30.54 -9.95
C GLU A 2 -6.26 29.15 -9.31
N ASP A 3 -7.48 28.62 -9.22
CA ASP A 3 -7.78 27.24 -8.86
C ASP A 3 -7.27 26.30 -9.97
N GLY A 4 -5.95 26.09 -10.01
CA GLY A 4 -5.35 24.99 -10.76
C GLY A 4 -5.80 23.65 -10.19
N PRO A 5 -5.85 22.56 -11.00
CA PRO A 5 -6.26 21.25 -10.52
C PRO A 5 -5.42 20.92 -9.30
N PHE A 6 -6.07 20.58 -8.17
CA PHE A 6 -5.43 20.30 -6.88
C PHE A 6 -4.00 19.80 -7.11
N LEU A 7 -3.00 20.68 -6.95
CA LEU A 7 -1.61 20.27 -6.85
C LEU A 7 -1.50 19.62 -5.48
N GLY A 8 -2.14 18.45 -5.39
CA GLY A 8 -2.82 17.96 -4.21
C GLY A 8 -2.05 16.79 -3.67
N ALA A 9 -1.55 16.97 -2.45
CA ALA A 9 -1.03 15.91 -1.60
C ALA A 9 -1.92 14.66 -1.70
N SER A 10 -1.42 13.64 -2.38
CA SER A 10 -2.06 12.33 -2.42
C SER A 10 -1.44 11.50 -1.30
N THR A 11 -2.16 10.54 -0.73
CA THR A 11 -1.64 9.82 0.44
C THR A 11 -2.17 8.40 0.45
N THR A 12 -1.27 7.43 0.44
CA THR A 12 -1.60 6.02 0.62
C THR A 12 -1.34 5.62 2.07
N ILE A 13 -2.40 5.25 2.80
CA ILE A 13 -2.28 4.71 4.15
C ILE A 13 -2.75 3.26 4.13
N GLY A 14 -1.98 2.36 4.74
CA GLY A 14 -2.29 0.94 4.73
C GLY A 14 -1.70 0.17 5.90
N VAL A 15 -2.11 -1.09 6.01
CA VAL A 15 -1.64 -2.04 7.02
C VAL A 15 -1.29 -3.36 6.33
N VAL A 16 -0.12 -3.90 6.64
CA VAL A 16 0.28 -5.27 6.30
C VAL A 16 0.19 -6.12 7.56
N ALA A 17 -0.64 -7.15 7.54
CA ALA A 17 -0.81 -8.06 8.67
C ALA A 17 -0.30 -9.46 8.33
N THR A 18 0.36 -10.11 9.29
CA THR A 18 0.86 -11.49 9.16
C THR A 18 0.69 -12.26 10.47
N ASP A 19 0.51 -13.57 10.37
CA ASP A 19 0.56 -14.52 11.48
C ASP A 19 1.98 -15.05 11.75
N ALA A 20 2.97 -14.65 10.94
CA ALA A 20 4.38 -14.90 11.21
C ALA A 20 4.82 -14.18 12.49
N PRO A 21 5.59 -14.82 13.39
CA PRO A 21 6.06 -14.19 14.61
C PRO A 21 7.15 -13.17 14.29
N LEU A 22 6.85 -11.88 14.47
CA LEU A 22 7.81 -10.78 14.31
C LEU A 22 7.92 -10.00 15.61
N ASP A 23 9.13 -9.59 15.93
CA ASP A 23 9.37 -8.54 16.92
C ASP A 23 9.15 -7.15 16.29
N THR A 24 9.32 -6.09 17.09
CA THR A 24 9.14 -4.71 16.64
C THR A 24 10.06 -4.35 15.48
N ALA A 25 11.28 -4.88 15.46
CA ALA A 25 12.25 -4.62 14.38
C ALA A 25 11.82 -5.31 13.08
N GLY A 26 11.40 -6.57 13.15
CA GLY A 26 10.86 -7.32 12.02
C GLY A 26 9.59 -6.70 11.46
N ALA A 27 8.67 -6.24 12.31
CA ALA A 27 7.47 -5.53 11.88
C ALA A 27 7.81 -4.19 11.20
N THR A 28 8.72 -3.40 11.78
CA THR A 28 9.19 -2.14 11.18
C THR A 28 9.79 -2.37 9.79
N ARG A 29 10.63 -3.40 9.67
CA ARG A 29 11.23 -3.79 8.39
C ARG A 29 10.18 -4.23 7.37
N LEU A 30 9.18 -5.03 7.80
CA LEU A 30 8.09 -5.46 6.93
C LEU A 30 7.31 -4.27 6.39
N ALA A 31 6.98 -3.29 7.26
CA ALA A 31 6.33 -2.06 6.86
C ALA A 31 7.17 -1.26 5.86
N GLN A 32 8.49 -1.14 6.09
CA GLN A 32 9.39 -0.42 5.18
C GLN A 32 9.45 -1.07 3.79
N VAL A 33 9.67 -2.38 3.70
CA VAL A 33 9.76 -3.07 2.40
C VAL A 33 8.42 -3.05 1.67
N ALA A 34 7.31 -3.12 2.39
CA ALA A 34 5.97 -3.03 1.83
C ALA A 34 5.71 -1.74 1.01
N HIS A 35 6.43 -0.65 1.26
CA HIS A 35 6.34 0.58 0.45
C HIS A 35 6.76 0.36 -1.02
N ASP A 36 7.60 -0.64 -1.31
CA ASP A 36 7.94 -0.99 -2.69
C ASP A 36 6.70 -1.41 -3.49
N GLY A 37 5.64 -1.90 -2.81
CA GLY A 37 4.34 -2.21 -3.41
C GLY A 37 3.45 -0.98 -3.67
N ILE A 38 3.72 0.16 -3.01
CA ILE A 38 3.11 1.47 -3.35
C ILE A 38 3.79 2.06 -4.57
N ALA A 39 5.12 1.99 -4.62
CA ALA A 39 5.81 1.90 -5.90
C ALA A 39 5.27 0.65 -6.66
N LEU A 40 5.67 0.20 -7.84
CA LEU A 40 4.94 -0.84 -8.61
C LEU A 40 3.48 -0.47 -9.01
N ALA A 41 2.57 -0.14 -8.10
CA ALA A 41 1.17 0.20 -8.37
C ALA A 41 0.93 1.68 -8.66
N ILE A 42 1.68 2.60 -8.03
CA ILE A 42 1.49 4.06 -8.19
C ILE A 42 2.76 4.71 -8.80
N ARG A 43 2.56 5.61 -9.78
CA ARG A 43 3.63 6.30 -10.53
C ARG A 43 3.23 7.74 -10.90
N PRO A 44 3.95 8.78 -10.42
CA PRO A 44 4.97 8.73 -9.37
C PRO A 44 4.33 8.42 -7.99
N SER A 45 5.12 7.87 -7.07
CA SER A 45 4.77 7.68 -5.65
C SER A 45 5.86 8.31 -4.77
N HIS A 46 5.59 8.51 -3.48
CA HIS A 46 6.55 9.08 -2.52
C HIS A 46 7.09 10.45 -2.93
N THR A 47 6.26 11.28 -3.56
CA THR A 47 6.62 12.67 -3.83
C THR A 47 6.71 13.48 -2.52
N PRO A 48 7.36 14.66 -2.52
CA PRO A 48 7.41 15.52 -1.32
C PRO A 48 6.04 15.96 -0.79
N PHE A 49 4.97 15.78 -1.57
CA PHE A 49 3.61 16.11 -1.19
C PHE A 49 2.84 14.88 -0.69
N ASP A 50 3.42 13.68 -0.76
CA ASP A 50 2.74 12.45 -0.36
C ASP A 50 2.98 12.09 1.11
N GLY A 51 1.89 11.74 1.80
CA GLY A 51 1.90 11.26 3.19
C GLY A 51 1.94 9.73 3.32
N ASP A 52 2.55 9.03 2.37
CA ASP A 52 2.50 7.57 2.29
C ASP A 52 2.98 6.90 3.60
N THR A 53 2.14 6.05 4.19
CA THR A 53 2.42 5.41 5.49
C THR A 53 1.85 4.00 5.53
N LEU A 54 2.72 3.00 5.70
CA LEU A 54 2.31 1.63 5.99
C LEU A 54 2.65 1.24 7.44
N PHE A 55 1.72 0.56 8.10
CA PHE A 55 1.93 -0.10 9.38
C PHE A 55 2.02 -1.61 9.18
N ALA A 56 2.80 -2.30 10.02
CA ALA A 56 2.84 -3.76 10.05
C ALA A 56 2.30 -4.30 11.37
N LEU A 57 1.52 -5.37 11.29
CA LEU A 57 0.96 -6.09 12.43
C LEU A 57 1.38 -7.56 12.36
N SER A 58 2.00 -8.05 13.44
CA SER A 58 2.24 -9.48 13.63
C SER A 58 1.28 -10.03 14.68
N LEU A 59 0.59 -11.12 14.32
CA LEU A 59 -0.30 -11.88 15.20
C LEU A 59 0.37 -13.17 15.70
N GLY A 60 1.62 -13.44 15.26
CA GLY A 60 2.37 -14.64 15.62
C GLY A 60 2.84 -14.63 17.07
N ALA A 61 2.86 -15.80 17.69
CA ALA A 61 3.32 -15.97 19.07
C ALA A 61 4.83 -16.20 19.12
N ALA A 62 5.51 -15.63 20.12
CA ALA A 62 6.97 -15.74 20.30
C ALA A 62 7.52 -17.19 20.43
N ARG A 63 6.64 -18.18 20.63
CA ARG A 63 7.01 -19.61 20.71
C ARG A 63 7.07 -20.30 19.35
N GLN A 64 6.60 -19.66 18.28
CA GLN A 64 6.67 -20.19 16.92
C GLN A 64 8.10 -20.08 16.36
N PRO A 65 8.50 -20.95 15.42
CA PRO A 65 9.78 -20.83 14.74
C PRO A 65 9.93 -19.46 14.04
N PRO A 66 11.16 -18.91 13.95
CA PRO A 66 11.40 -17.68 13.20
C PRO A 66 10.93 -17.82 11.75
N PRO A 67 10.30 -16.79 11.17
CA PRO A 67 9.81 -16.86 9.80
C PRO A 67 10.94 -16.69 8.79
N ASN A 68 10.69 -17.12 7.55
CA ASN A 68 11.54 -16.76 6.43
C ASN A 68 11.27 -15.30 6.02
N LEU A 69 12.11 -14.38 6.50
CA LEU A 69 11.93 -12.94 6.28
C LEU A 69 11.93 -12.56 4.79
N ALA A 70 12.78 -13.19 3.96
CA ALA A 70 12.84 -12.86 2.54
C ALA A 70 11.53 -13.24 1.81
N ALA A 71 10.95 -14.39 2.15
CA ALA A 71 9.65 -14.78 1.60
C ALA A 71 8.54 -13.84 2.06
N LEU A 72 8.59 -13.42 3.32
CA LEU A 72 7.61 -12.51 3.91
C LEU A 72 7.66 -11.10 3.30
N ASP A 73 8.87 -10.60 3.01
CA ASP A 73 9.06 -9.32 2.34
C ASP A 73 8.49 -9.32 0.93
N VAL A 74 8.82 -10.33 0.12
CA VAL A 74 8.31 -10.46 -1.26
C VAL A 74 6.79 -10.55 -1.24
N ALA A 75 6.23 -11.30 -0.30
CA ALA A 75 4.79 -11.38 -0.12
C ALA A 75 4.20 -10.01 0.23
N ALA A 76 4.80 -9.26 1.16
CA ALA A 76 4.33 -7.93 1.57
C ALA A 76 4.29 -6.94 0.40
N VAL A 77 5.35 -6.89 -0.42
CA VAL A 77 5.39 -6.04 -1.62
C VAL A 77 4.26 -6.40 -2.58
N ALA A 78 4.12 -7.69 -2.88
CA ALA A 78 3.12 -8.16 -3.84
C ALA A 78 1.69 -7.86 -3.38
N VAL A 79 1.36 -8.14 -2.10
CA VAL A 79 0.00 -7.93 -1.59
C VAL A 79 -0.37 -6.46 -1.47
N VAL A 80 0.60 -5.56 -1.20
CA VAL A 80 0.33 -4.12 -1.18
C VAL A 80 0.01 -3.62 -2.58
N ALA A 81 0.80 -3.99 -3.59
CA ALA A 81 0.53 -3.62 -4.97
C ALA A 81 -0.84 -4.15 -5.43
N GLU A 82 -1.15 -5.42 -5.11
CA GLU A 82 -2.45 -6.01 -5.43
C GLU A 82 -3.60 -5.31 -4.67
N ALA A 83 -3.42 -4.98 -3.40
CA ALA A 83 -4.43 -4.29 -2.59
C ALA A 83 -4.78 -2.92 -3.18
N ILE A 84 -3.78 -2.16 -3.64
CA ILE A 84 -3.99 -0.86 -4.31
C ILE A 84 -4.79 -1.05 -5.60
N VAL A 85 -4.39 -1.98 -6.46
CA VAL A 85 -5.10 -2.28 -7.71
C VAL A 85 -6.55 -2.71 -7.43
N ARG A 86 -6.75 -3.55 -6.40
CA ARG A 86 -8.08 -3.96 -5.95
C ARG A 86 -8.91 -2.77 -5.48
N ALA A 87 -8.33 -1.83 -4.73
CA ALA A 87 -9.00 -0.61 -4.28
C ALA A 87 -9.48 0.22 -5.48
N VAL A 88 -8.61 0.46 -6.46
CA VAL A 88 -8.96 1.21 -7.68
C VAL A 88 -10.07 0.53 -8.48
N ARG A 89 -10.01 -0.81 -8.62
CA ARG A 89 -11.03 -1.60 -9.33
C ARG A 89 -12.37 -1.65 -8.60
N ALA A 90 -12.36 -1.60 -7.27
CA ALA A 90 -13.56 -1.64 -6.43
C ALA A 90 -14.23 -0.27 -6.22
N ALA A 91 -13.53 0.81 -6.54
CA ALA A 91 -14.05 2.17 -6.43
C ALA A 91 -15.24 2.41 -7.37
N ARG A 92 -16.07 3.39 -7.00
CA ARG A 92 -17.16 3.92 -7.84
C ARG A 92 -17.00 5.43 -7.96
N GLY A 93 -17.47 6.01 -9.05
CA GLY A 93 -17.37 7.45 -9.26
C GLY A 93 -18.06 8.23 -8.14
N LEU A 94 -17.47 9.37 -7.76
CA LEU A 94 -18.00 10.25 -6.72
C LEU A 94 -17.64 11.71 -7.02
N GLY A 95 -18.59 12.62 -6.83
CA GLY A 95 -18.33 14.06 -6.95
C GLY A 95 -17.87 14.52 -8.34
N GLY A 96 -18.29 13.82 -9.40
CA GLY A 96 -17.85 14.10 -10.77
C GLY A 96 -16.49 13.50 -11.14
N VAL A 97 -15.83 12.79 -10.22
CA VAL A 97 -14.61 12.03 -10.50
C VAL A 97 -15.02 10.58 -10.83
N PRO A 98 -14.80 10.09 -12.06
CA PRO A 98 -15.15 8.73 -12.44
C PRO A 98 -14.22 7.70 -11.79
N ALA A 99 -14.75 6.50 -11.52
CA ALA A 99 -13.92 5.34 -11.19
C ALA A 99 -13.22 4.79 -12.45
N ALA A 100 -12.16 4.00 -12.25
CA ALA A 100 -11.42 3.40 -13.36
C ALA A 100 -12.33 2.57 -14.29
N SER A 101 -13.29 1.83 -13.75
CA SER A 101 -14.24 1.02 -14.52
C SER A 101 -15.26 1.84 -15.35
N GLU A 102 -15.39 3.13 -15.05
CA GLU A 102 -16.29 4.07 -15.72
C GLU A 102 -15.58 4.84 -16.84
N LEU A 103 -14.26 4.68 -16.98
CA LEU A 103 -13.46 5.29 -18.04
C LEU A 103 -13.46 4.39 -19.29
N GLU A 104 -13.82 4.97 -20.44
CA GLU A 104 -13.94 4.21 -21.69
C GLU A 104 -12.63 3.56 -22.16
N TRP A 105 -11.50 4.22 -21.91
CA TRP A 105 -10.17 3.72 -22.30
C TRP A 105 -9.60 2.65 -21.37
N ALA A 106 -10.23 2.44 -20.21
CA ALA A 106 -9.77 1.48 -19.20
C ALA A 106 -10.45 0.10 -19.30
N ARG A 107 -11.34 -0.09 -20.29
CA ARG A 107 -11.91 -1.39 -20.67
C ARG A 107 -11.01 -2.11 -21.66
#